data_AF-A0A2N2QI10-F1
#
_entry.id   AF-A0A2N2QI10-F1
#
_cell.length_a   1.000
_cell.length_b   1.000
_cell.length_c   1.000
_cell.angle_alpha   90.00
_cell.angle_beta   90.00
_cell.angle_gamma   90.00
#
_symmetry.space_group_name_H-M   'P 1'
#
loop_
_entity.id
_entity.type
_entity.pdbx_description
1 polymer ?
#
loop_
_entity_poly.entity_id
_entity_poly.type
_entity_poly.pdbx_seq_one_letter_code
_entity_poly.pdbx_strand_id
1 'polypeptide(L)'
;MSNVLMTLVMPNELAQEIEDLLLSRPDLVKGFTATQAEGHGASVELVEAGELVAGHVPRTVIRSAGSETDMRAVIALIKAELPRANLYFWLVPVIEMGRL
;
A
#
# COMPACT_ATOMS: atom_id res chain seq x y z
N MET A 1 -6.29 20.21 9.71
CA MET A 1 -5.63 19.26 8.79
C MET A 1 -6.30 17.92 8.99
N SER A 2 -6.75 17.29 7.91
CA SER A 2 -7.43 16.00 7.92
C SER A 2 -6.44 14.86 8.16
N ASN A 3 -6.87 13.89 8.95
CA ASN A 3 -6.20 12.60 9.05
C ASN A 3 -6.77 11.66 8.00
N VAL A 4 -5.92 10.78 7.47
CA VAL A 4 -6.33 9.76 6.49
C VAL A 4 -5.71 8.41 6.81
N LEU A 5 -6.41 7.36 6.39
CA LEU A 5 -5.90 6.02 6.28
C LEU A 5 -5.41 5.82 4.85
N MET A 6 -4.10 5.70 4.69
CA MET A 6 -3.50 5.25 3.45
C MET A 6 -3.61 3.73 3.37
N THR A 7 -4.09 3.23 2.23
CA THR A 7 -4.03 1.81 1.89
C THR A 7 -3.24 1.62 0.62
N LEU A 8 -2.28 0.70 0.65
CA LEU A 8 -1.47 0.26 -0.48
C LEU A 8 -1.76 -1.22 -0.71
N VAL A 9 -2.03 -1.61 -1.96
CA VAL A 9 -2.25 -2.99 -2.38
C VAL A 9 -1.22 -3.31 -3.46
N MET A 10 -0.47 -4.39 -3.26
CA MET A 10 0.67 -4.73 -4.10
C MET A 10 0.82 -6.25 -4.30
N PRO A 11 1.51 -6.70 -5.36
CA PRO A 11 2.06 -8.06 -5.44
C PRO A 11 2.90 -8.38 -4.21
N ASN A 12 2.91 -9.65 -3.80
CA ASN A 12 3.66 -10.08 -2.61
C ASN A 12 5.18 -9.87 -2.78
N GLU A 13 5.69 -9.91 -4.00
CA GLU A 13 7.11 -9.72 -4.32
C GLU A 13 7.59 -8.30 -3.98
N LEU A 14 6.69 -7.32 -4.04
CA LEU A 14 7.00 -5.91 -3.73
C LEU A 14 6.80 -5.56 -2.25
N ALA A 15 6.18 -6.44 -1.47
CA ALA A 15 5.79 -6.14 -0.09
C ALA A 15 7.01 -5.77 0.76
N GLN A 16 8.07 -6.57 0.73
CA GLN A 16 9.26 -6.35 1.56
C GLN A 16 9.94 -5.00 1.22
N GLU A 17 10.09 -4.69 -0.06
CA GLU A 17 10.72 -3.45 -0.51
C GLU A 17 9.92 -2.21 -0.07
N ILE A 18 8.59 -2.30 -0.12
CA ILE A 18 7.70 -1.23 0.39
C ILE A 18 7.80 -1.14 1.91
N GLU A 19 7.79 -2.25 2.64
CA GLU A 19 7.93 -2.25 4.10
C GLU A 19 9.25 -1.59 4.53
N ASP A 20 10.36 -1.95 3.89
CA ASP A 20 11.68 -1.37 4.16
C ASP A 20 11.69 0.15 3.87
N LEU A 21 11.11 0.57 2.75
CA LEU A 21 10.99 1.99 2.40
C LEU A 21 10.17 2.76 3.44
N LEU A 22 9.04 2.22 3.90
CA LEU A 22 8.20 2.86 4.92
C LEU A 22 8.93 2.93 6.28
N LEU A 23 9.64 1.87 6.67
CA LEU A 23 10.45 1.83 7.88
C LEU A 23 11.62 2.82 7.83
N SER A 24 12.16 3.10 6.64
CA SER A 24 13.22 4.09 6.44
C SER A 24 12.76 5.55 6.63
N ARG A 25 11.45 5.79 6.66
CA ARG A 25 10.83 7.12 6.75
C ARG A 25 9.95 7.29 8.00
N PRO A 26 10.52 7.18 9.22
CA PRO A 26 9.78 7.38 10.46
C PRO A 26 9.30 8.82 10.65
N ASP A 27 9.83 9.77 9.87
CA ASP A 27 9.33 11.13 9.76
C ASP A 27 7.93 11.19 9.14
N LEU A 28 7.66 10.36 8.12
CA LEU A 28 6.39 10.32 7.39
C LEU A 28 5.42 9.25 7.91
N VAL A 29 5.93 8.08 8.32
CA VAL A 29 5.12 6.92 8.72
C VAL A 29 5.47 6.54 10.14
N LYS A 30 4.54 6.73 11.08
CA LYS A 30 4.75 6.38 12.49
C LYS A 30 4.56 4.89 12.78
N GLY A 31 3.90 4.18 11.87
CA GLY A 31 3.64 2.76 11.93
C GLY A 31 2.63 2.36 10.87
N PHE A 32 2.65 1.09 10.50
CA PHE A 32 1.71 0.52 9.54
C PHE A 32 1.34 -0.90 9.94
N THR A 33 0.27 -1.42 9.36
CA THR A 33 -0.11 -2.82 9.45
C THR A 33 -0.05 -3.45 8.06
N ALA A 34 0.38 -4.71 7.99
CA ALA A 34 0.40 -5.50 6.76
C ALA A 34 -0.54 -6.69 6.92
N THR A 35 -1.32 -6.98 5.89
CA THR A 35 -2.25 -8.12 5.86
C THR A 35 -2.20 -8.79 4.49
N GLN A 36 -2.26 -10.13 4.47
CA GLN A 36 -2.48 -10.90 3.25
C GLN A 36 -3.91 -10.70 2.75
N ALA A 37 -4.08 -10.59 1.43
CA ALA A 37 -5.36 -10.44 0.76
C ALA A 37 -5.36 -11.14 -0.60
N GLU A 38 -6.55 -11.28 -1.18
CA GLU A 38 -6.73 -11.79 -2.55
C GLU A 38 -7.18 -10.65 -3.46
N GLY A 39 -6.44 -10.44 -4.55
CA GLY A 39 -6.81 -9.49 -5.59
C GLY A 39 -7.72 -10.14 -6.61
N HIS A 40 -8.91 -9.59 -6.81
CA HIS A 40 -9.84 -9.97 -7.87
C HIS A 40 -10.12 -8.77 -8.77
N GLY A 41 -10.03 -8.90 -10.10
CA GLY A 41 -10.32 -7.80 -11.01
C GLY A 41 -10.22 -8.18 -12.48
N ALA A 42 -11.02 -7.51 -13.33
CA ALA A 42 -11.04 -7.70 -14.78
C ALA A 42 -9.87 -7.00 -15.52
N SER A 43 -9.08 -6.20 -14.81
CA SER A 43 -7.98 -5.37 -15.33
C SER A 43 -6.69 -5.57 -14.53
N VAL A 44 -6.51 -6.76 -13.96
CA VAL A 44 -5.18 -7.18 -13.53
C VAL A 44 -4.47 -7.53 -14.84
N GLU A 45 -3.43 -6.78 -15.24
CA GLU A 45 -2.49 -7.30 -16.22
C GLU A 45 -1.86 -8.54 -15.57
N LEU A 46 -2.37 -9.70 -15.96
CA LEU A 46 -1.91 -11.03 -15.54
C LEU A 46 -0.57 -11.23 -16.26
N VAL A 47 0.54 -11.03 -15.54
CA VAL A 47 1.89 -11.08 -16.12
C VAL A 47 2.45 -12.51 -16.06
N GLU A 48 1.89 -13.41 -15.24
CA GLU A 48 2.40 -14.77 -15.03
C GLU A 48 1.36 -15.83 -15.45
N ALA A 49 1.82 -16.86 -16.17
CA ALA A 49 0.97 -17.89 -16.77
C ALA A 49 0.15 -18.73 -15.75
N GLY A 50 0.50 -18.71 -14.46
CA GLY A 50 -0.27 -19.34 -13.38
C GLY A 50 -1.55 -18.57 -12.98
N GLU A 51 -1.64 -17.29 -13.35
CA GLU A 51 -2.72 -16.38 -12.91
C GLU A 51 -4.01 -16.51 -13.75
N LEU A 52 -3.93 -17.13 -14.92
CA LEU A 52 -5.07 -17.35 -15.82
C LEU A 52 -5.99 -18.51 -15.39
N VAL A 53 -5.57 -19.33 -14.41
CA VAL A 53 -6.26 -20.58 -14.03
C VAL A 53 -7.03 -20.48 -12.70
N ALA A 54 -6.73 -19.51 -11.82
CA ALA A 54 -7.29 -19.44 -10.46
C ALA A 54 -8.33 -18.33 -10.21
N GLY A 55 -8.34 -17.22 -10.96
CA GLY A 55 -9.29 -16.12 -10.77
C GLY A 55 -9.01 -15.19 -9.56
N HIS A 56 -7.86 -15.36 -8.90
CA HIS A 56 -7.35 -14.48 -7.85
C HIS A 56 -5.81 -14.52 -7.82
N VAL A 57 -5.19 -13.45 -7.31
CA VAL A 57 -3.73 -13.34 -7.13
C VAL A 57 -3.44 -12.95 -5.69
N PRO A 58 -2.49 -13.58 -4.99
CA PRO A 58 -2.11 -13.18 -3.64
C PRO A 58 -1.56 -11.75 -3.65
N ARG A 59 -2.02 -10.94 -2.70
CA ARG A 59 -1.64 -9.54 -2.52
C ARG A 59 -1.28 -9.26 -1.07
N THR A 60 -0.37 -8.31 -0.89
CA THR A 60 -0.14 -7.69 0.41
C THR A 60 -0.84 -6.35 0.44
N VAL A 61 -1.55 -6.10 1.54
CA VAL A 61 -2.19 -4.82 1.82
C VAL A 61 -1.50 -4.17 3.00
N ILE A 62 -0.90 -2.99 2.78
CA ILE A 62 -0.28 -2.18 3.83
C ILE A 62 -1.17 -0.99 4.14
N ARG A 63 -1.39 -0.72 5.43
CA ARG A 63 -2.21 0.39 5.90
C ARG A 63 -1.47 1.23 6.93
N SER A 64 -1.51 2.55 6.76
CA SER A 64 -0.94 3.52 7.70
C SER A 64 -1.92 4.67 7.89
N ALA A 65 -2.11 5.11 9.13
CA ALA A 65 -2.92 6.27 9.46
C ALA A 65 -2.03 7.43 9.91
N GLY A 66 -2.32 8.63 9.40
CA GLY A 66 -1.53 9.82 9.72
C GLY A 66 -2.12 11.09 9.10
N SER A 67 -1.32 12.15 9.07
CA SER A 67 -1.74 13.38 8.40
C SER A 67 -1.86 13.15 6.89
N GLU A 68 -2.85 13.80 6.26
CA GLU A 68 -3.02 13.70 4.81
C GLU A 68 -1.76 14.13 4.05
N THR A 69 -1.08 15.17 4.52
CA THR A 69 0.16 15.68 3.93
C THR A 69 1.25 14.61 3.92
N ASP A 70 1.47 13.94 5.05
CA ASP A 70 2.52 12.92 5.15
C ASP A 70 2.17 11.71 4.29
N MET A 71 0.92 11.26 4.29
CA MET A 71 0.51 10.10 3.48
C MET A 71 0.64 10.39 1.97
N ARG A 72 0.37 11.63 1.53
CA ARG A 72 0.63 12.04 0.14
C ARG A 72 2.12 12.09 -0.17
N ALA A 73 2.95 12.54 0.77
CA ALA A 73 4.40 12.54 0.62
C ALA A 73 4.96 11.10 0.48
N VAL A 74 4.42 10.15 1.23
CA VAL A 74 4.76 8.72 1.10
C VAL A 74 4.40 8.19 -0.28
N ILE A 75 3.18 8.47 -0.78
CA ILE A 75 2.77 8.04 -2.12
C ILE A 75 3.70 8.65 -3.20
N ALA A 76 4.08 9.91 -3.05
CA ALA A 76 5.00 10.56 -3.97
C ALA A 76 6.41 9.93 -3.93
N LEU A 77 6.90 9.60 -2.73
CA LEU A 77 8.18 8.89 -2.54
C LEU A 77 8.16 7.52 -3.22
N ILE A 78 7.13 6.71 -2.98
CA ILE A 78 6.99 5.38 -3.60
C ILE A 78 6.98 5.49 -5.12
N LYS A 79 6.28 6.48 -5.69
CA LYS A 79 6.27 6.72 -7.14
C LYS A 79 7.64 7.10 -7.70
N ALA A 80 8.46 7.79 -6.92
CA ALA A 80 9.79 8.21 -7.34
C ALA A 80 10.80 7.06 -7.29
N GLU A 81 10.79 6.27 -6.21
CA GLU A 81 11.71 5.14 -5.99
C GLU A 81 11.31 3.90 -6.81
N LEU A 82 10.00 3.69 -6.99
CA LEU A 82 9.43 2.47 -7.59
C LEU A 82 8.47 2.79 -8.74
N PRO A 83 8.93 3.46 -9.82
CA PRO A 83 8.06 3.99 -10.88
C PRO A 83 7.33 2.93 -11.72
N ARG A 84 7.75 1.67 -11.64
CA ARG A 84 7.15 0.53 -12.37
C ARG A 84 6.39 -0.43 -11.46
N ALA A 85 6.29 -0.11 -10.19
CA ALA A 85 5.67 -1.01 -9.23
C ALA A 85 4.15 -1.00 -9.42
N ASN A 86 3.57 -2.19 -9.59
CA ASN A 86 2.14 -2.38 -9.80
C ASN A 86 1.38 -2.25 -8.48
N LEU A 87 1.32 -1.03 -7.93
CA LEU A 87 0.60 -0.72 -6.70
C LEU A 87 -0.72 -0.02 -7.01
N TYR A 88 -1.77 -0.46 -6.30
CA TYR A 88 -3.02 0.28 -6.20
C TYR A 88 -3.11 0.94 -4.83
N PHE A 89 -3.60 2.18 -4.76
CA PHE A 89 -3.68 2.91 -3.50
C PHE A 89 -4.94 3.76 -3.41
N TRP A 90 -5.36 4.04 -2.19
CA TRP A 90 -6.39 5.04 -1.90
C TRP A 90 -6.20 5.64 -0.51
N LEU A 91 -6.85 6.78 -0.29
CA LEU A 91 -6.90 7.47 1.00
C LEU A 91 -8.35 7.52 1.49
N VAL A 92 -8.58 7.20 2.76
CA VAL A 92 -9.89 7.31 3.41
C VAL A 92 -9.80 8.31 4.56
N PRO A 93 -10.74 9.26 4.71
CA PRO A 93 -10.76 10.15 5.87
C PRO A 93 -10.86 9.38 7.19
N VAL A 94 -10.06 9.79 8.19
CA VAL A 94 -10.07 9.23 9.54
C VAL A 94 -10.64 10.25 10.51
N ILE A 95 -11.72 9.89 11.19
CA ILE A 95 -12.42 10.76 12.16
C ILE A 95 -11.58 10.89 13.44
N GLU A 96 -10.99 9.79 13.92
CA GLU A 96 -10.20 9.75 15.14
C GLU A 96 -9.08 8.70 15.04
N MET A 97 -7.90 9.01 15.58
CA MET A 97 -6.80 8.06 15.75
C MET A 97 -6.11 8.34 17.09
N GLY A 98 -5.65 7.30 17.78
CA GLY A 98 -5.04 7.43 19.09
C GLY A 98 -4.47 6.11 19.60
N ARG A 99 -4.07 6.12 20.86
CA ARG A 99 -3.67 4.93 21.62
C ARG A 99 -4.55 4.86 22.87
N LEU A 100 -4.91 3.64 23.28
CA LEU A 100 -5.63 3.37 24.53
C LEU A 100 -4.63 2.90 25.59
#